data_AF-A0A1E5A393-F1
#
_entry.id   AF-A0A1E5A393-F1
#
_cell.length_a   1.000
_cell.length_b   1.000
_cell.length_c   1.000
_cell.angle_alpha   90.00
_cell.angle_beta   90.00
_cell.angle_gamma   90.00
#
_symmetry.space_group_name_H-M   'P 1'
#
loop_
_entity.id
_entity.type
_entity.pdbx_description
1 polymer ?
#
loop_
_entity_poly.entity_id
_entity_poly.type
_entity_poly.pdbx_seq_one_letter_code
_entity_poly.pdbx_strand_id
1 'polypeptide(L)'
;MDLLITVTKAQSAQIVAPLLQACVRRGCDWHVFLTHHGVQVLQQNEIIEIMSEYRERVVACHDSWHRFGEEGECPVTVGSQTNHSEMAARAGRLVSL
;
A
#
# COMPACT_ATOMS: atom_id res chain seq x y z
N MET A 1 12.86 -3.52 -7.17
CA MET A 1 11.50 -2.96 -7.23
C MET A 1 11.25 -2.32 -8.58
N ASP A 2 10.33 -2.89 -9.35
CA ASP A 2 9.92 -2.36 -10.64
C ASP A 2 8.91 -1.22 -10.47
N LEU A 3 7.99 -1.36 -9.52
CA LEU A 3 6.85 -0.46 -9.34
C LEU A 3 6.60 -0.14 -7.86
N LEU A 4 6.53 1.15 -7.53
CA LEU A 4 5.96 1.64 -6.28
C LEU A 4 4.59 2.27 -6.54
N ILE A 5 3.57 1.79 -5.82
CA ILE A 5 2.23 2.36 -5.81
C ILE A 5 2.06 3.16 -4.51
N THR A 6 1.93 4.48 -4.62
CA THR A 6 1.61 5.34 -3.47
C THR A 6 0.11 5.61 -3.45
N VAL A 7 -0.57 5.22 -2.38
CA VAL A 7 -2.02 5.41 -2.22
C VAL A 7 -2.27 6.48 -1.17
N THR A 8 -2.98 7.53 -1.58
CA THR A 8 -3.24 8.72 -0.77
C THR A 8 -4.73 8.94 -0.47
N LYS A 9 -5.62 8.28 -1.23
CA LYS A 9 -7.07 8.42 -1.16
C LYS A 9 -7.77 7.09 -0.89
N ALA A 10 -8.83 7.12 -0.08
CA ALA A 10 -9.63 5.93 0.23
C ALA A 10 -10.35 5.37 -1.02
N GLN A 11 -10.82 6.24 -1.91
CA GLN A 11 -11.54 5.87 -3.13
C GLN A 11 -10.69 5.05 -4.11
N SER A 12 -9.37 5.05 -3.93
CA SER A 12 -8.44 4.34 -4.79
C SER A 12 -8.48 2.82 -4.59
N ALA A 13 -9.21 2.32 -3.58
CA ALA A 13 -9.47 0.89 -3.38
C ALA A 13 -9.92 0.18 -4.66
N GLN A 14 -10.82 0.82 -5.43
CA GLN A 14 -11.36 0.29 -6.70
C GLN A 14 -10.30 0.11 -7.81
N ILE A 15 -9.13 0.73 -7.67
CA ILE A 15 -8.01 0.64 -8.61
C ILE A 15 -6.90 -0.26 -8.03
N VAL A 16 -6.66 -0.16 -6.73
CA VAL A 16 -5.58 -0.88 -6.04
C VAL A 16 -5.74 -2.39 -6.18
N ALA A 17 -6.91 -2.95 -5.86
CA ALA A 17 -7.14 -4.40 -5.94
C ALA A 17 -6.86 -4.99 -7.34
N PRO A 18 -7.49 -4.50 -8.43
CA PRO A 18 -7.23 -5.06 -9.77
C PRO A 18 -5.80 -4.81 -10.25
N LEU A 19 -5.16 -3.70 -9.83
CA LEU A 19 -3.75 -3.43 -10.16
C LEU A 19 -2.82 -4.44 -9.48
N LEU A 20 -2.99 -4.70 -8.19
CA LEU A 20 -2.21 -5.69 -7.46
C LEU A 20 -2.39 -7.08 -8.05
N GLN A 21 -3.64 -7.48 -8.35
CA GLN A 21 -3.91 -8.76 -9.01
C GLN A 21 -3.20 -8.85 -10.38
N ALA A 22 -3.17 -7.76 -11.16
CA ALA A 22 -2.46 -7.73 -12.43
C ALA A 22 -0.94 -7.85 -12.25
N CYS A 23 -0.37 -7.18 -11.24
CA CYS A 23 1.04 -7.29 -10.90
C CYS A 23 1.43 -8.71 -10.46
N VAL A 24 0.59 -9.36 -9.64
CA VAL A 24 0.76 -10.77 -9.23
C VAL A 24 0.72 -11.69 -10.45
N ARG A 25 -0.31 -11.57 -11.32
CA ARG A 25 -0.41 -12.39 -12.55
C ARG A 25 0.78 -12.23 -13.49
N ARG A 26 1.41 -11.04 -13.53
CA ARG A 26 2.60 -10.79 -14.37
C ARG A 26 3.93 -11.11 -13.69
N GLY A 27 3.94 -11.45 -12.39
CA GLY A 27 5.17 -11.65 -11.63
C GLY A 27 6.03 -10.39 -11.53
N CYS A 28 5.41 -9.20 -11.52
CA CYS A 28 6.13 -7.93 -11.40
C CYS A 28 6.60 -7.71 -9.94
N ASP A 29 7.77 -7.10 -9.74
CA ASP A 29 8.22 -6.69 -8.41
C ASP A 29 7.58 -5.35 -8.02
N TRP A 30 6.51 -5.42 -7.22
CA TRP A 30 5.71 -4.27 -6.80
C TRP A 30 5.76 -4.07 -5.29
N HIS A 31 5.66 -2.80 -4.87
CA HIS A 31 5.40 -2.43 -3.48
C HIS A 31 4.31 -1.36 -3.38
N VAL A 32 3.70 -1.26 -2.21
CA VAL A 32 2.66 -0.28 -1.91
C VAL A 32 3.04 0.54 -0.69
N PHE A 33 2.89 1.86 -0.79
CA PHE A 33 2.93 2.76 0.36
C PHE A 33 1.57 3.42 0.56
N LEU A 34 0.98 3.25 1.74
CA LEU A 34 -0.31 3.82 2.11
C LEU A 34 -0.10 5.02 3.03
N THR A 35 -0.67 6.16 2.68
CA THR A 35 -0.59 7.38 3.51
C THR A 35 -1.86 8.20 3.43
N HIS A 36 -2.04 9.14 4.35
CA HIS A 36 -3.25 9.96 4.48
C HIS A 36 -4.50 9.06 4.51
N HIS A 37 -5.55 9.42 3.78
CA HIS A 37 -6.77 8.62 3.66
C HIS A 37 -6.57 7.30 2.89
N GLY A 38 -5.42 7.12 2.23
CA GLY A 38 -5.10 5.89 1.52
C GLY A 38 -4.98 4.67 2.43
N VAL A 39 -4.72 4.85 3.73
CA VAL A 39 -4.70 3.72 4.68
C VAL A 39 -6.08 3.07 4.87
N GLN A 40 -7.17 3.79 4.55
CA GLN A 40 -8.55 3.30 4.67
C GLN A 40 -8.89 2.23 3.63
N VAL A 41 -8.03 2.00 2.62
CA VAL A 41 -8.21 0.87 1.70
C VAL A 41 -8.08 -0.48 2.42
N LEU A 42 -7.40 -0.51 3.58
CA LEU A 42 -7.25 -1.68 4.46
C LEU A 42 -8.53 -2.01 5.25
N GLN A 43 -9.67 -1.39 4.93
CA GLN A 43 -11.00 -1.75 5.45
C GLN A 43 -11.74 -2.71 4.50
N GLN A 44 -11.19 -2.94 3.30
CA GLN A 44 -11.80 -3.80 2.28
C GLN A 44 -11.16 -5.20 2.36
N ASN A 45 -11.96 -6.22 2.70
CA ASN A 45 -11.48 -7.58 2.89
C ASN A 45 -10.64 -8.10 1.70
N GLU A 46 -11.08 -7.85 0.47
CA GLU A 46 -10.33 -8.25 -0.74
C GLU A 46 -8.91 -7.65 -0.78
N ILE A 47 -8.76 -6.40 -0.34
CA ILE A 47 -7.45 -5.72 -0.31
C ILE A 47 -6.61 -6.28 0.84
N ILE A 48 -7.21 -6.50 2.02
CA ILE A 48 -6.51 -7.08 3.16
C ILE A 48 -5.97 -8.46 2.82
N GLU A 49 -6.77 -9.32 2.18
CA GLU A 49 -6.38 -10.67 1.78
C GLU A 49 -5.13 -10.65 0.89
N ILE A 50 -5.15 -9.83 -0.16
CA ILE A 50 -3.99 -9.68 -1.06
C ILE A 50 -2.80 -9.06 -0.31
N MET A 51 -2.99 -7.95 0.39
CA MET A 51 -1.87 -7.22 1.00
C MET A 51 -1.23 -7.97 2.17
N SER A 52 -1.99 -8.75 2.92
CA SER A 52 -1.48 -9.54 4.05
C SER A 52 -0.62 -10.71 3.58
N GLU A 53 -0.93 -11.31 2.42
CA GLU A 53 -0.09 -12.33 1.78
C GLU A 53 1.30 -11.77 1.43
N TYR A 54 1.37 -10.49 1.07
CA TYR A 54 2.60 -9.77 0.69
C TYR A 54 2.97 -8.68 1.70
N ARG A 55 2.78 -8.94 3.00
CA ARG A 55 2.91 -7.93 4.08
C ARG A 55 4.24 -7.17 4.07
N GLU A 56 5.33 -7.78 3.61
CA GLU A 56 6.65 -7.16 3.50
C GLU A 56 6.78 -6.15 2.36
N ARG A 57 5.84 -6.16 1.41
CA ARG A 57 5.79 -5.27 0.24
C ARG A 57 4.85 -4.09 0.44
N VAL A 58 4.09 -4.09 1.53
CA VAL A 58 3.07 -3.09 1.82
C VAL A 58 3.41 -2.38 3.12
N VAL A 59 3.58 -1.05 3.04
CA VAL A 59 3.87 -0.20 4.19
C VAL A 59 2.75 0.80 4.39
N ALA A 60 2.13 0.77 5.57
CA ALA A 60 1.22 1.82 6.02
C ALA A 60 2.00 2.85 6.85
N CYS A 61 1.85 4.13 6.50
CA CYS A 61 2.43 5.22 7.28
C CYS A 61 1.80 5.26 8.68
N HIS A 62 2.62 5.16 9.72
CA HIS A 62 2.24 5.14 11.14
C HIS A 62 1.27 6.26 11.50
N ASP A 63 1.64 7.50 11.20
CA ASP A 63 0.83 8.67 11.58
C ASP A 63 -0.48 8.71 10.80
N SER A 64 -0.49 8.18 9.57
CA SER A 64 -1.71 8.08 8.78
C SER A 64 -2.63 6.98 9.30
N TRP A 65 -2.10 5.80 9.64
CA TRP A 65 -2.87 4.71 10.25
C TRP A 65 -3.47 5.17 11.57
N HIS A 66 -2.67 5.78 12.45
CA HIS A 66 -3.15 6.27 13.73
C HIS A 66 -4.26 7.30 13.62
N ARG A 67 -4.24 8.13 12.56
CA ARG A 67 -5.21 9.22 12.37
C ARG A 67 -6.45 8.81 11.57
N PHE A 68 -6.32 7.91 10.61
CA PHE A 68 -7.36 7.61 9.61
C PHE A 68 -7.69 6.13 9.47
N GLY A 69 -6.87 5.23 10.02
CA GLY A 69 -7.13 3.79 10.04
C GLY A 69 -8.27 3.41 10.98
N GLU A 70 -8.57 2.11 11.02
CA GLU A 70 -9.50 1.57 12.03
C GLU A 70 -8.81 1.36 13.37
N GLU A 71 -9.61 1.26 14.43
CA GLU A 71 -9.10 0.87 15.74
C GLU A 71 -8.51 -0.55 15.67
N GLY A 72 -7.29 -0.70 16.19
CA GLY A 72 -6.60 -1.99 16.26
C GLY A 72 -5.22 -1.98 15.59
N GLU A 73 -4.67 -3.19 15.45
CA GLU A 73 -3.39 -3.41 14.81
C GLU A 73 -3.52 -3.26 13.29
N CYS A 74 -2.55 -2.58 12.66
CA CYS A 74 -2.54 -2.46 11.22
C CYS A 74 -2.28 -3.84 10.58
N PRO A 75 -3.07 -4.27 9.57
CA PRO A 75 -2.93 -5.61 8.97
C PRO A 75 -1.65 -5.77 8.14
N VAL A 76 -0.90 -4.69 7.90
CA VAL A 76 0.32 -4.66 7.09
C VAL A 76 1.46 -4.00 7.86
N THR A 77 2.66 -4.01 7.29
CA THR A 77 3.84 -3.40 7.94
C THR A 77 3.59 -1.91 8.19
N VAL A 78 3.80 -1.47 9.43
CA VAL A 78 3.74 -0.05 9.79
C VAL A 78 5.13 0.58 9.62
N GLY A 79 5.17 1.73 8.94
CA GLY A 79 6.41 2.46 8.68
C GLY A 79 6.21 3.98 8.70
N SER A 80 7.08 4.71 8.01
CA SER A 80 7.14 6.18 8.04
C SER A 80 7.38 6.77 6.66
N GLN A 81 7.39 8.11 6.57
CA GLN A 81 7.78 8.81 5.34
C GLN A 81 9.24 8.52 4.91
N THR A 82 10.10 8.08 5.84
CA THR A 82 11.44 7.60 5.50
C THR A 82 11.36 6.33 4.66
N ASN A 83 10.45 5.41 4.98
CA ASN A 83 10.22 4.21 4.16
C ASN A 83 9.69 4.59 2.76
N HIS A 84 8.77 5.55 2.67
CA HIS A 84 8.32 6.07 1.36
C HIS A 84 9.50 6.57 0.52
N SER A 85 10.36 7.38 1.12
CA SER A 85 11.54 7.93 0.44
C SER A 85 12.51 6.85 -0.02
N GLU A 86 12.77 5.85 0.84
CA GLU A 86 13.61 4.70 0.51
C GLU A 86 13.02 3.88 -0.65
N MET A 87 11.72 3.58 -0.59
CA MET A 87 11.01 2.86 -1.65
C MET A 87 11.07 3.66 -2.95
N ALA A 88 10.73 4.95 -2.92
CA ALA A 88 10.74 5.81 -4.10
C ALA A 88 12.12 5.87 -4.77
N ALA A 89 13.21 5.91 -3.98
CA ALA A 89 14.58 5.90 -4.49
C ALA A 89 14.96 4.58 -5.20
N ARG A 90 14.31 3.47 -4.85
CA ARG A 90 14.56 2.14 -5.43
C ARG A 90 13.61 1.77 -6.57
N ALA A 91 12.55 2.54 -6.77
CA ALA A 91 11.50 2.23 -7.73
C ALA A 91 11.94 2.56 -9.16
N GLY A 92 11.80 1.59 -10.08
CA GLY A 92 11.92 1.88 -11.51
C GLY A 92 10.79 2.77 -12.04
N ARG A 93 9.59 2.66 -11.43
CA ARG A 93 8.39 3.43 -11.78
C ARG A 93 7.55 3.75 -10.54
N LEU A 94 6.85 4.89 -10.61
CA LEU A 94 5.95 5.37 -9.57
C LEU A 94 4.53 5.51 -10.13
N VAL A 95 3.54 5.02 -9.40
CA VAL A 95 2.12 5.25 -9.65
C VAL A 95 1.53 5.88 -8.39
N SER A 96 0.82 7.00 -8.53
CA SER A 96 0.16 7.69 -7.43
C SER A 96 -1.35 7.57 -7.59
N LEU A 97 -2.04 7.10 -6.55
CA LEU A 97 -3.48 6.89 -6.49
C LEU A 97 -4.13 7.67 -5.35
#